data_AF-A0A8J3JC98-F1
#
_entry.id   AF-A0A8J3JC98-F1
#
_cell.length_a   1.000
_cell.length_b   1.000
_cell.length_c   1.000
_cell.angle_alpha   90.00
_cell.angle_beta   90.00
_cell.angle_gamma   90.00
#
_symmetry.space_group_name_H-M   'P 1'
#
loop_
_entity.id
_entity.type
_entity.pdbx_description
1 polymer ?
#
loop_
_entity_poly.entity_id
_entity_poly.type
_entity_poly.pdbx_seq_one_letter_code
_entity_poly.pdbx_strand_id
1 'polypeptide(L)'
;MDCSTEFFIASDDEVAAQVKGTEAGRAFESLPGGAYDPADVVVEWESLFTGAHAHALMQAGEPRFVTEVTNDGCCVFVVSRNLVTSLATSDRTTLEAIARQWAHMRQEDGEDIGEDEAVRHLGELARLAASAIRQGERLYCSVT
;
A
#
# COMPACT_ATOMS: atom_id res chain seq x y z
N MET A 1 12.80 -17.42 2.39
CA MET A 1 12.86 -16.23 3.28
C MET A 1 11.62 -15.51 2.86
N ASP A 2 10.55 -15.69 3.63
CA ASP A 2 9.23 -15.22 3.25
C ASP A 2 9.21 -13.75 3.63
N CYS A 3 9.38 -12.87 2.63
CA CYS A 3 9.39 -11.44 2.89
C CYS A 3 7.99 -11.03 3.41
N SER A 4 7.94 -10.46 4.61
CA SER A 4 6.71 -9.92 5.18
C SER A 4 6.48 -8.52 4.66
N THR A 5 5.22 -8.22 4.33
CA THR A 5 4.78 -6.89 3.92
C THR A 5 3.83 -6.34 4.98
N GLU A 6 4.03 -5.08 5.37
CA GLU A 6 3.17 -4.43 6.37
C GLU A 6 2.96 -2.96 6.00
N PHE A 7 1.69 -2.54 5.92
CA PHE A 7 1.31 -1.14 5.83
C PHE A 7 1.17 -0.57 7.22
N PHE A 8 1.71 0.62 7.48
CA PHE A 8 1.67 1.22 8.81
C PHE A 8 1.65 2.75 8.75
N ILE A 9 1.20 3.36 9.83
CA ILE A 9 1.15 4.82 9.97
C ILE A 9 2.33 5.31 10.79
N ALA A 10 3.00 6.36 10.34
CA ALA A 10 4.06 7.04 11.10
C ALA A 10 4.03 8.55 10.90
N SER A 11 4.63 9.29 11.84
CA SER A 11 4.66 10.76 11.83
C SER A 11 5.41 11.34 10.63
N ASP A 12 6.51 10.69 10.24
CA ASP A 12 7.45 11.18 9.22
C ASP A 12 8.35 10.07 8.69
N ASP A 13 9.14 10.43 7.67
CA ASP A 13 10.01 9.51 6.95
C ASP A 13 11.17 8.99 7.83
N GLU A 14 11.63 9.76 8.83
CA GLU A 14 12.72 9.35 9.72
C GLU A 14 12.26 8.26 10.69
N VAL A 15 11.04 8.38 11.21
CA VAL A 15 10.41 7.34 12.04
C VAL A 15 10.11 6.10 11.21
N ALA A 16 9.56 6.27 10.00
CA ALA A 16 9.24 5.14 9.12
C ALA A 16 10.50 4.37 8.68
N ALA A 17 11.60 5.06 8.39
CA ALA A 17 12.84 4.42 7.97
C ALA A 17 13.44 3.47 9.04
N GLN A 18 13.14 3.69 10.33
CA GLN A 18 13.59 2.83 11.42
C GLN A 18 12.93 1.45 11.41
N VAL A 19 11.83 1.27 10.67
CA VAL A 19 11.14 -0.02 10.51
C VAL A 19 11.92 -0.96 9.58
N LYS A 20 12.85 -0.46 8.76
CA LYS A 20 13.58 -1.29 7.79
C LYS A 20 14.24 -2.51 8.44
N GLY A 21 13.93 -3.72 7.92
CA GLY A 21 14.49 -4.97 8.41
C GLY A 21 13.92 -5.42 9.76
N THR A 22 12.84 -4.80 10.22
CA THR A 22 12.07 -5.14 11.42
C THR A 22 10.58 -5.08 11.11
N GLU A 23 9.76 -5.86 11.81
CA GLU A 23 8.30 -5.69 11.71
C GLU A 23 7.90 -4.37 12.38
N ALA A 24 7.00 -3.59 11.76
CA ALA A 24 6.46 -2.38 12.39
C ALA A 24 5.74 -2.78 13.70
N GLY A 25 5.04 -3.91 13.65
CA GLY A 25 4.54 -4.62 14.82
C GLY A 25 3.62 -3.75 15.68
N ARG A 26 3.66 -3.94 17.01
CA ARG A 26 2.77 -3.22 17.95
C ARG A 26 3.12 -1.75 18.16
N ALA A 27 4.21 -1.26 17.58
CA ALA A 27 4.61 0.14 17.75
C ALA A 27 3.72 1.09 16.94
N PHE A 28 3.12 0.59 15.86
CA PHE A 28 2.32 1.38 14.92
C PHE A 28 0.93 0.75 14.73
N GLU A 29 -0.03 1.56 14.30
CA GLU A 29 -1.26 1.02 13.71
C GLU A 29 -0.88 0.47 12.33
N SER A 30 -1.10 -0.83 12.12
CA SER A 30 -0.63 -1.53 10.93
C SER A 30 -1.64 -2.52 10.35
N LEU A 31 -1.39 -2.91 9.10
CA LEU A 31 -2.14 -3.88 8.32
C LEU A 31 -1.16 -4.77 7.55
N PRO A 32 -1.18 -6.10 7.77
CA PRO A 32 -0.40 -7.03 6.97
C PRO A 32 -0.78 -6.96 5.49
N GLY A 33 0.21 -6.98 4.61
CA GLY A 33 0.04 -7.15 3.17
C GLY A 33 -0.23 -8.60 2.77
N GLY A 34 -0.57 -8.80 1.50
CA GLY A 34 -0.73 -10.12 0.89
C GLY A 34 0.53 -10.58 0.15
N ALA A 35 0.39 -11.69 -0.59
CA ALA A 35 1.46 -12.29 -1.38
C ALA A 35 1.62 -11.62 -2.75
N TYR A 36 1.90 -10.32 -2.76
CA TYR A 36 2.14 -9.49 -3.94
C TYR A 36 3.27 -8.50 -3.67
N ASP A 37 3.86 -7.93 -4.72
CA ASP A 37 4.82 -6.83 -4.55
C ASP A 37 4.07 -5.55 -4.12
N PRO A 38 4.31 -5.04 -2.90
CA PRO A 38 3.60 -3.87 -2.42
C PRO A 38 3.95 -2.58 -3.17
N ALA A 39 5.14 -2.48 -3.78
CA ALA A 39 5.53 -1.30 -4.54
C ALA A 39 4.74 -1.21 -5.85
N ASP A 40 4.48 -2.35 -6.49
CA ASP A 40 3.68 -2.43 -7.72
C ASP A 40 2.19 -2.20 -7.43
N VAL A 41 1.63 -2.86 -6.41
CA VAL A 41 0.18 -2.73 -6.12
C VAL A 41 -0.25 -1.33 -5.74
N VAL A 42 0.58 -0.55 -5.01
CA VAL A 42 0.17 0.82 -4.64
C VAL A 42 0.07 1.71 -5.87
N VAL A 43 0.93 1.48 -6.87
CA VAL A 43 0.86 2.21 -8.13
C VAL A 43 -0.36 1.79 -8.93
N GLU A 44 -0.68 0.50 -8.97
CA GLU A 44 -1.88 0.00 -9.62
C GLU A 44 -3.16 0.50 -8.95
N TRP A 45 -3.24 0.47 -7.63
CA TRP A 45 -4.36 1.01 -6.89
C TRP A 45 -4.52 2.50 -7.18
N GLU A 46 -3.45 3.30 -7.13
CA GLU A 46 -3.52 4.71 -7.49
C GLU A 46 -4.00 4.91 -8.92
N SER A 47 -3.50 4.11 -9.86
CA SER A 47 -3.94 4.09 -11.26
C SER A 47 -5.45 3.82 -11.37
N LEU A 48 -5.98 2.84 -10.63
CA LEU A 48 -7.41 2.51 -10.61
C LEU A 48 -8.27 3.60 -9.97
N PHE A 49 -7.80 4.22 -8.89
CA PHE A 49 -8.53 5.30 -8.21
C PHE A 49 -8.53 6.61 -8.98
N THR A 50 -7.42 6.96 -9.62
CA THR A 50 -7.23 8.29 -10.24
C THR A 50 -7.43 8.28 -11.75
N GLY A 51 -7.41 7.10 -12.39
CA GLY A 51 -7.35 6.96 -13.84
C GLY A 51 -6.00 7.32 -14.46
N ALA A 52 -4.99 7.66 -13.65
CA ALA A 52 -3.62 7.84 -14.13
C ALA A 52 -3.04 6.51 -14.62
N HIS A 53 -2.11 6.53 -15.56
CA HIS A 53 -1.46 5.30 -15.99
C HIS A 53 -0.37 4.88 -14.99
N ALA A 54 -0.41 3.63 -14.53
CA ALA A 54 0.60 3.05 -13.64
C ALA A 54 2.06 3.32 -14.11
N HIS A 55 2.34 3.15 -15.41
CA HIS A 55 3.67 3.43 -15.95
C HIS A 55 4.09 4.91 -15.82
N ALA A 56 3.16 5.84 -15.93
CA ALA A 56 3.45 7.26 -15.76
C ALA A 56 3.74 7.59 -14.29
N LEU A 57 3.03 6.96 -13.35
CA LEU A 57 3.29 7.09 -11.91
C LEU A 57 4.68 6.56 -11.54
N MET A 58 5.06 5.39 -12.05
CA MET A 58 6.42 4.84 -11.86
C MET A 58 7.50 5.77 -12.42
N GLN A 59 7.30 6.31 -13.63
CA GLN A 59 8.25 7.26 -14.21
C GLN A 59 8.35 8.57 -13.41
N ALA A 60 7.27 8.97 -12.72
CA ALA A 60 7.27 10.11 -11.81
C ALA A 60 7.94 9.82 -10.46
N GLY A 61 8.35 8.56 -10.20
CA GLY A 61 9.05 8.14 -9.00
C GLY A 61 8.15 7.60 -7.88
N GLU A 62 6.93 7.15 -8.21
CA GLU A 62 6.04 6.47 -7.25
C GLU A 62 6.25 4.94 -7.26
N PRO A 63 6.17 4.27 -6.09
CA PRO A 63 6.14 4.88 -4.77
C PRO A 63 7.51 5.47 -4.40
N ARG A 64 7.50 6.51 -3.57
CA ARG A 64 8.74 7.11 -3.09
C ARG A 64 9.34 6.30 -1.93
N PHE A 65 10.45 5.63 -2.20
CA PHE A 65 11.24 4.93 -1.17
C PHE A 65 11.88 5.91 -0.20
N VAL A 66 11.75 5.65 1.11
CA VAL A 66 12.37 6.44 2.19
C VAL A 66 13.65 5.80 2.72
N THR A 67 13.91 4.55 2.35
CA THR A 67 15.15 3.84 2.63
C THR A 67 15.83 3.40 1.34
N GLU A 68 17.16 3.27 1.36
CA GLU A 68 17.87 2.59 0.27
C GLU A 68 17.37 1.15 0.12
N VAL A 69 17.08 0.73 -1.12
CA VAL A 69 16.75 -0.66 -1.43
C VAL A 69 18.05 -1.45 -1.38
N THR A 70 18.17 -2.35 -0.40
CA THR A 70 19.34 -3.21 -0.23
C THR A 70 19.14 -4.55 -0.92
N ASN A 71 20.23 -5.30 -1.13
CA ASN A 71 20.20 -6.61 -1.79
C ASN A 71 19.38 -7.68 -1.04
N ASP A 72 18.98 -7.40 0.21
CA ASP A 72 18.08 -8.23 1.01
C ASP A 72 16.59 -8.03 0.64
N GLY A 73 16.27 -7.09 -0.24
CA GLY A 73 14.89 -6.75 -0.61
C GLY A 73 14.13 -5.95 0.47
N CYS A 74 14.77 -5.66 1.60
CA CYS A 74 14.17 -4.87 2.66
C CYS A 74 14.05 -3.41 2.23
N CYS A 75 12.86 -2.84 2.33
CA CYS A 75 12.63 -1.45 1.99
C CYS A 75 11.45 -0.87 2.75
N VAL A 76 11.45 0.45 2.87
CA VAL A 76 10.30 1.23 3.32
C VAL A 76 10.02 2.31 2.28
N PHE A 77 8.76 2.46 1.91
CA PHE A 77 8.31 3.53 1.02
C PHE A 77 7.06 4.22 1.59
N VAL A 78 6.87 5.47 1.19
CA VAL A 78 5.66 6.22 1.52
C VAL A 78 4.58 5.96 0.47
N VAL A 79 3.34 5.76 0.92
CA VAL A 79 2.19 5.69 0.02
C VAL A 79 1.81 7.10 -0.41
N SER A 80 1.55 7.31 -1.70
CA SER A 80 1.28 8.64 -2.23
C SER A 80 0.07 9.28 -1.54
N ARG A 81 0.11 10.62 -1.40
CA ARG A 81 -0.99 11.35 -0.77
C ARG A 81 -2.30 11.22 -1.55
N ASN A 82 -2.21 11.08 -2.87
CA ASN A 82 -3.37 10.91 -3.74
C ASN A 82 -4.06 9.59 -3.42
N LEU A 83 -3.30 8.49 -3.35
CA LEU A 83 -3.85 7.18 -3.02
C LEU A 83 -4.45 7.16 -1.62
N VAL A 84 -3.74 7.69 -0.62
CA VAL A 84 -4.23 7.78 0.77
C VAL A 84 -5.55 8.55 0.83
N THR A 85 -5.66 9.68 0.10
CA THR A 85 -6.88 10.47 0.05
C THR A 85 -8.01 9.69 -0.61
N SER A 86 -7.76 9.09 -1.78
CA SER A 86 -8.74 8.29 -2.52
C SER A 86 -9.26 7.13 -1.68
N LEU A 87 -8.38 6.38 -1.02
CA LEU A 87 -8.75 5.28 -0.12
C LEU A 87 -9.64 5.77 1.04
N ALA A 88 -9.27 6.88 1.68
CA ALA A 88 -9.98 7.39 2.84
C ALA A 88 -11.33 8.03 2.51
N THR A 89 -11.50 8.59 1.30
CA THR A 89 -12.72 9.32 0.91
C THR A 89 -13.66 8.54 0.00
N SER A 90 -13.20 7.43 -0.59
CA SER A 90 -14.05 6.60 -1.45
C SER A 90 -15.20 6.00 -0.67
N ASP A 91 -16.39 6.01 -1.27
CA ASP A 91 -17.50 5.26 -0.72
C ASP A 91 -17.26 3.75 -0.85
N ARG A 92 -18.02 2.98 -0.07
CA ARG A 92 -17.87 1.53 -0.01
C ARG A 92 -18.08 0.85 -1.37
N THR A 93 -19.03 1.34 -2.17
CA THR A 93 -19.35 0.76 -3.47
C THR A 93 -18.19 0.92 -4.45
N THR A 94 -17.58 2.11 -4.47
CA THR A 94 -16.42 2.43 -5.31
C THR A 94 -15.20 1.62 -4.89
N LEU A 95 -14.96 1.54 -3.57
CA LEU A 95 -13.86 0.75 -3.02
C LEU A 95 -14.00 -0.74 -3.36
N GLU A 96 -15.20 -1.30 -3.21
CA GLU A 96 -15.50 -2.69 -3.57
C GLU A 96 -15.31 -2.96 -5.07
N ALA A 97 -15.74 -2.03 -5.93
CA ALA A 97 -15.57 -2.15 -7.38
C ALA A 97 -14.09 -2.15 -7.79
N ILE A 98 -13.30 -1.22 -7.23
CA ILE A 98 -11.86 -1.13 -7.50
C ILE A 98 -11.12 -2.38 -7.00
N ALA A 99 -11.47 -2.86 -5.80
CA ALA A 99 -10.86 -4.07 -5.24
C ALA A 99 -11.11 -5.30 -6.13
N ARG A 100 -12.35 -5.48 -6.62
CA ARG A 100 -12.68 -6.58 -7.54
C ARG A 100 -11.97 -6.44 -8.88
N GLN A 101 -11.91 -5.23 -9.43
CA GLN A 101 -11.21 -4.96 -10.67
C GLN A 101 -9.71 -5.28 -10.55
N TRP A 102 -9.09 -4.88 -9.43
CA TRP A 102 -7.70 -5.22 -9.14
C TRP A 102 -7.49 -6.73 -9.00
N ALA A 103 -8.35 -7.43 -8.24
CA ALA A 103 -8.28 -8.89 -8.13
C ALA A 103 -8.34 -9.58 -9.50
N HIS A 104 -9.27 -9.18 -10.37
CA HIS A 104 -9.39 -9.72 -11.72
C HIS A 104 -8.12 -9.50 -12.55
N MET A 105 -7.55 -8.29 -12.50
CA MET A 105 -6.29 -7.98 -13.19
C MET A 105 -5.15 -8.90 -12.74
N ARG A 106 -5.05 -9.15 -11.43
CA ARG A 106 -4.03 -10.04 -10.86
C ARG A 106 -4.24 -11.51 -11.21
N GLN A 107 -5.50 -11.95 -11.27
CA GLN A 107 -5.83 -13.28 -11.78
C GLN A 107 -5.46 -13.47 -13.24
N GLU A 108 -5.63 -12.45 -14.08
CA GLU A 108 -5.19 -12.46 -15.49
C GLU A 108 -3.66 -12.58 -15.62
N ASP A 109 -2.92 -11.98 -14.68
CA ASP A 109 -1.46 -12.05 -14.59
C ASP A 109 -0.95 -13.33 -13.88
N GLY A 110 -1.85 -14.21 -13.44
CA GLY A 110 -1.54 -15.52 -12.84
C GLY A 110 -1.36 -15.51 -11.32
N GLU A 111 -1.68 -14.40 -10.65
CA GLU A 111 -1.74 -14.31 -9.19
C GLU A 111 -3.13 -14.71 -8.67
N ASP A 112 -3.18 -15.61 -7.69
CA ASP A 112 -4.44 -16.06 -7.08
C ASP A 112 -4.89 -15.13 -5.95
N ILE A 113 -5.31 -13.93 -6.32
CA ILE A 113 -5.93 -12.96 -5.39
C ILE A 113 -7.44 -13.05 -5.54
N GLY A 114 -8.11 -13.54 -4.49
CA GLY A 114 -9.56 -13.65 -4.47
C GLY A 114 -10.25 -12.28 -4.39
N GLU A 115 -11.38 -12.09 -5.09
CA GLU A 115 -12.16 -10.85 -5.02
C GLU A 115 -12.54 -10.46 -3.59
N ASP A 116 -13.03 -11.42 -2.79
CA ASP A 116 -13.45 -11.17 -1.40
C ASP A 116 -12.24 -10.80 -0.51
N GLU A 117 -11.07 -11.38 -0.78
CA GLU A 117 -9.83 -11.06 -0.10
C GLU A 117 -9.38 -9.64 -0.44
N ALA A 118 -9.38 -9.28 -1.73
CA ALA A 118 -9.06 -7.93 -2.18
C ALA A 118 -10.00 -6.88 -1.58
N VAL A 119 -11.31 -7.13 -1.59
CA VAL A 119 -12.32 -6.24 -1.00
C VAL A 119 -12.06 -6.04 0.49
N ARG A 120 -11.78 -7.12 1.22
CA ARG A 120 -11.47 -7.05 2.64
C ARG A 120 -10.18 -6.25 2.87
N HIS A 121 -9.12 -6.54 2.13
CA HIS A 121 -7.82 -5.90 2.28
C HIS A 121 -7.89 -4.39 1.98
N LEU A 122 -8.46 -3.99 0.83
CA LEU A 122 -8.62 -2.56 0.50
C LEU A 122 -9.58 -1.86 1.48
N GLY A 123 -10.58 -2.57 2.01
CA GLY A 123 -11.44 -2.08 3.09
C GLY A 123 -10.71 -1.76 4.38
N GLU A 124 -9.80 -2.63 4.81
CA GLU A 124 -8.93 -2.42 5.97
C GLU A 124 -7.91 -1.32 5.71
N LEU A 125 -7.30 -1.30 4.53
CA LEU A 125 -6.35 -0.27 4.12
C LEU A 125 -6.99 1.12 4.06
N ALA A 126 -8.24 1.22 3.58
CA ALA A 126 -9.00 2.46 3.60
C ALA A 126 -9.26 2.98 5.02
N ARG A 127 -9.50 2.09 5.98
CA ARG A 127 -9.62 2.48 7.41
C ARG A 127 -8.30 2.98 7.96
N LEU A 128 -7.19 2.33 7.61
CA LEU A 128 -5.84 2.74 8.00
C LEU A 128 -5.50 4.10 7.38
N ALA A 129 -5.75 4.31 6.09
CA ALA A 129 -5.58 5.59 5.40
C ALA A 129 -6.42 6.71 6.05
N ALA A 130 -7.68 6.42 6.40
CA ALA A 130 -8.52 7.38 7.12
C ALA A 130 -7.97 7.68 8.53
N SER A 131 -7.35 6.70 9.20
CA SER A 131 -6.68 6.91 10.49
C SER A 131 -5.47 7.82 10.34
N ALA A 132 -4.64 7.61 9.32
CA ALA A 132 -3.47 8.45 9.04
C ALA A 132 -3.89 9.92 8.84
N ILE A 133 -4.93 10.17 8.04
CA ILE A 133 -5.47 11.52 7.82
C ILE A 133 -5.97 12.15 9.14
N ARG A 134 -6.70 11.41 9.97
CA ARG A 134 -7.21 11.92 11.25
C ARG A 134 -6.10 12.28 12.23
N GLN A 135 -5.01 11.51 12.22
CA GLN A 135 -3.86 11.71 13.11
C GLN A 135 -2.87 12.75 12.56
N GLY A 136 -3.04 13.19 11.30
CA GLY A 136 -2.08 14.07 10.63
C GLY A 136 -0.77 13.37 10.26
N GLU A 137 -0.79 12.03 10.23
CA GLU A 137 0.34 11.16 9.95
C GLU A 137 0.31 10.67 8.49
N ARG A 138 1.33 9.90 8.11
CA ARG A 138 1.51 9.38 6.75
C ARG A 138 1.44 7.86 6.75
N LEU A 139 0.96 7.31 5.63
CA LEU A 139 0.90 5.88 5.41
C LEU A 139 2.17 5.41 4.69
N TYR A 140 2.79 4.35 5.21
CA TYR A 140 4.00 3.72 4.69
C TYR A 140 3.76 2.24 4.47
N CYS A 141 4.68 1.61 3.75
CA CYS A 141 4.77 0.17 3.61
C CYS A 141 6.21 -0.27 3.87
N SER A 142 6.39 -1.32 4.66
CA SER A 142 7.66 -2.01 4.87
C SER A 142 7.64 -3.39 4.23
N VAL A 143 8.76 -3.77 3.62
CA VAL A 143 9.08 -5.12 3.17
C VAL A 143 10.30 -5.59 3.95
N THR A 144 10.23 -6.79 4.52
CA THR A 144 11.29 -7.37 5.38
C THR A 144 11.52 -8.83 5.10
#